data_AF-A0A061RE04-F1
#
_entry.id   AF-A0A061RE04-F1
#
_cell.length_a   1.000
_cell.length_b   1.000
_cell.length_c   1.000
_cell.angle_alpha   90.00
_cell.angle_beta   90.00
_cell.angle_gamma   90.00
#
_symmetry.space_group_name_H-M   'P 1'
#
loop_
_entity.id
_entity.type
_entity.pdbx_description
1 polymer ?
#
loop_
_entity_poly.entity_id
_entity_poly.type
_entity_poly.pdbx_seq_one_letter_code
_entity_poly.pdbx_strand_id
1 'polypeptide(L)'
;AWECGGLHELTERATVLELDFSGAPRSAQGGARVISLRHGECHGILLFLEFDLDGSGELVVSHGPVGASPSPAVQGLQLLPEAVQVRPNAECTLSAFWDSETGEAWAGFSA
;
A
#
# COMPACT_ATOMS: atom_id res chain seq x y z
N ALA A 1 -9.67 -8.03 14.39
CA ALA A 1 -8.72 -6.94 14.65
C ALA A 1 -7.45 -7.23 13.85
N TRP A 2 -6.74 -6.20 13.41
CA TRP A 2 -5.37 -6.37 12.90
C TRP A 2 -4.52 -7.14 13.92
N GLU A 3 -3.83 -8.19 13.49
CA GLU A 3 -3.22 -9.16 14.40
C GLU A 3 -1.83 -8.75 14.91
N CYS A 4 -1.19 -7.73 14.31
CA CYS A 4 0.13 -7.24 14.74
C CYS A 4 0.06 -6.07 15.73
N GLY A 5 -1.03 -5.93 16.49
CA GLY A 5 -1.21 -4.88 17.49
C GLY A 5 -1.89 -3.62 16.95
N GLY A 6 -1.36 -2.43 17.29
CA GLY A 6 -1.92 -1.14 16.85
C GLY A 6 -1.36 -0.72 15.49
N LEU A 7 -2.24 -0.39 14.55
CA LEU A 7 -1.87 0.28 13.31
C LEU A 7 -1.90 1.80 13.51
N HIS A 8 -0.79 2.48 13.23
CA HIS A 8 -0.68 3.93 13.30
C HIS A 8 -0.20 4.49 11.95
N GLU A 9 -1.12 4.78 11.03
CA GLU A 9 -0.82 5.24 9.66
C GLU A 9 -0.10 6.61 9.62
N LEU A 10 1.22 6.66 9.41
CA LEU A 10 1.98 7.93 9.47
C LEU A 10 1.75 8.87 8.27
N THR A 11 1.21 8.35 7.18
CA THR A 11 0.97 9.06 5.91
C THR A 11 -0.52 8.97 5.54
N GLU A 12 -0.94 9.77 4.56
CA GLU A 12 -2.14 9.40 3.80
C GLU A 12 -1.88 8.12 2.97
N ARG A 13 -2.95 7.46 2.54
CA ARG A 13 -2.88 6.35 1.59
C ARG A 13 -2.51 6.90 0.22
N ALA A 14 -1.70 6.16 -0.52
CA ALA A 14 -1.29 6.53 -1.87
C ALA A 14 -1.36 5.32 -2.79
N THR A 15 -1.89 5.53 -4.00
CA THR A 15 -1.87 4.52 -5.06
C THR A 15 -0.46 4.43 -5.64
N VAL A 16 0.20 3.30 -5.42
CA VAL A 16 1.55 3.05 -5.95
C VAL A 16 1.49 2.49 -7.37
N LEU A 17 0.48 1.67 -7.67
CA LEU A 17 0.28 1.03 -8.96
C LEU A 17 -1.21 0.83 -9.21
N GLU A 18 -1.66 1.10 -10.43
CA GLU A 18 -3.01 0.84 -10.90
C GLU A 18 -2.95 -0.16 -12.06
N LEU A 19 -3.81 -1.18 -12.02
CA LEU A 19 -3.89 -2.22 -13.03
C LEU A 19 -5.26 -2.17 -13.70
N ASP A 20 -5.28 -1.82 -14.98
CA ASP A 20 -6.49 -1.85 -15.80
C ASP A 20 -6.63 -3.22 -16.47
N PHE A 21 -7.66 -3.97 -16.05
CA PHE A 21 -8.03 -5.28 -16.60
C PHE A 21 -9.21 -5.23 -17.58
N SER A 22 -9.59 -4.04 -18.06
CA SER A 22 -10.62 -3.89 -19.11
C SER A 22 -10.20 -4.49 -20.46
N GLY A 23 -8.90 -4.67 -20.67
CA GLY A 23 -8.31 -5.31 -21.84
C GLY A 23 -7.40 -6.49 -21.48
N ALA A 24 -6.56 -6.88 -22.45
CA ALA A 24 -5.52 -7.87 -22.19
C ALA A 24 -4.54 -7.33 -21.12
N PRO A 25 -4.22 -8.10 -20.07
CA PRO A 25 -3.32 -7.62 -19.01
C PRO A 25 -1.94 -7.27 -19.57
N ARG A 26 -1.33 -6.19 -19.06
CA ARG A 26 0.00 -5.72 -19.47
C ARG A 26 0.85 -5.42 -18.25
N SER A 27 2.12 -5.82 -18.29
CA SER A 27 3.07 -5.45 -17.24
C SER A 27 3.07 -3.93 -17.04
N ALA A 28 3.10 -3.51 -15.78
CA ALA A 28 2.88 -2.13 -15.40
C ALA A 28 3.86 -1.73 -14.30
N GLN A 29 4.32 -0.48 -14.34
CA GLN A 29 5.16 0.10 -13.30
C GLN A 29 4.50 1.36 -12.77
N GLY A 30 4.72 1.63 -11.49
CA GLY A 30 4.16 2.78 -10.81
C GLY A 30 5.03 3.23 -9.67
N GLY A 31 4.69 4.39 -9.13
CA GLY A 31 5.33 4.92 -7.95
C GLY A 31 4.52 6.05 -7.35
N ALA A 32 4.75 6.29 -6.07
CA ALA A 32 4.10 7.35 -5.33
C ALA A 32 5.10 8.00 -4.39
N ARG A 33 5.00 9.32 -4.23
CA ARG A 33 5.67 10.03 -3.15
C ARG A 33 4.71 10.15 -1.99
N VAL A 34 5.08 9.63 -0.84
CA VAL A 34 4.32 9.78 0.40
C VAL A 34 5.02 10.75 1.33
N ILE A 35 4.23 11.53 2.06
CA ILE A 35 4.71 12.53 2.99
C ILE A 35 4.14 12.20 4.37
N SER A 36 5.00 12.14 5.37
CA SER A 36 4.57 11.91 6.75
C SER A 36 3.79 13.11 7.27
N LEU A 37 2.59 12.85 7.79
CA LEU A 37 1.72 13.86 8.37
C LEU A 37 2.09 14.20 9.81
N ARG A 38 2.81 13.31 10.50
CA ARG A 38 3.08 13.44 11.93
C ARG A 38 4.40 12.83 12.35
N HIS A 39 4.82 13.18 13.56
CA HIS A 39 5.92 12.50 14.22
C HIS A 39 5.52 11.07 14.61
N GLY A 40 6.42 10.12 14.47
CA GLY A 40 6.21 8.75 14.95
C GLY A 40 7.35 7.82 14.59
N GLU A 41 7.20 6.56 14.97
CA GLU A 41 8.17 5.50 14.68
C GLU A 41 7.61 4.59 13.59
N CYS A 42 8.26 4.60 12.42
CA CYS A 42 7.90 3.76 11.29
C CYS A 42 8.59 2.41 11.42
N HIS A 43 7.79 1.34 11.46
CA HIS A 43 8.27 -0.03 11.54
C HIS A 43 8.26 -0.74 10.19
N GLY A 44 7.52 -0.20 9.21
CA GLY A 44 7.31 -0.85 7.94
C GLY A 44 6.30 -0.13 7.08
N ILE A 45 6.18 -0.63 5.85
CA ILE A 45 5.27 -0.13 4.82
C ILE A 45 4.21 -1.18 4.59
N LEU A 46 2.96 -0.78 4.76
CA LEU A 46 1.80 -1.63 4.56
C LEU A 46 1.29 -1.43 3.12
N LEU A 47 1.08 -2.54 2.43
CA LEU A 47 0.59 -2.63 1.06
C LEU A 47 -0.70 -3.44 1.05
N PHE A 48 -1.68 -3.01 0.27
CA PHE A 48 -2.94 -3.71 0.08
C PHE A 48 -3.48 -3.41 -1.32
N LEU A 49 -4.51 -4.17 -1.70
CA LEU A 49 -5.21 -4.02 -2.96
C LEU A 49 -6.60 -3.45 -2.71
N GLU A 50 -7.05 -2.65 -3.66
CA GLU A 50 -8.44 -2.24 -3.80
C GLU A 50 -8.91 -2.65 -5.19
N PHE A 51 -10.12 -3.18 -5.26
CA PHE A 51 -10.73 -3.66 -6.50
C PHE A 51 -11.95 -2.81 -6.78
N ASP A 52 -11.90 -2.03 -7.86
CA ASP A 52 -13.09 -1.41 -8.43
C ASP A 52 -13.86 -2.46 -9.26
N LEU A 53 -15.06 -2.81 -8.82
CA LEU A 53 -15.85 -3.88 -9.41
C LEU A 53 -16.75 -3.41 -10.56
N ASP A 54 -17.04 -2.11 -10.65
CA ASP A 54 -17.95 -1.56 -11.66
C ASP A 54 -17.29 -0.52 -12.58
N GLY A 55 -16.02 -0.18 -12.32
CA GLY A 55 -15.25 0.78 -13.10
C GLY A 55 -15.66 2.23 -12.88
N SER A 56 -16.60 2.48 -11.96
CA SER A 56 -17.09 3.82 -11.61
C SER A 56 -16.46 4.36 -10.34
N GLY A 57 -15.71 3.53 -9.61
CA GLY A 57 -15.17 3.84 -8.29
C GLY A 57 -16.22 3.82 -7.16
N GLU A 58 -17.48 3.54 -7.46
CA GLU A 58 -18.56 3.50 -6.48
C GLU A 58 -18.62 2.16 -5.73
N LEU A 59 -18.25 1.05 -6.41
CA LEU A 59 -18.22 -0.28 -5.82
C LEU A 59 -16.78 -0.78 -5.64
N VAL A 60 -16.14 -0.35 -4.56
CA VAL A 60 -14.76 -0.73 -4.22
C VAL A 60 -14.73 -1.81 -3.12
N VAL A 61 -14.06 -2.92 -3.40
CA VAL A 61 -13.67 -3.91 -2.38
C VAL A 61 -12.24 -3.61 -1.95
N SER A 62 -12.07 -3.15 -0.71
CA SER A 62 -10.75 -2.86 -0.14
C SER A 62 -10.27 -4.03 0.73
N HIS A 63 -9.05 -4.49 0.48
CA HIS A 63 -8.32 -5.38 1.37
C HIS A 63 -7.45 -4.61 2.38
N GLY A 64 -7.55 -3.29 2.39
CA GLY A 64 -6.84 -2.45 3.34
C GLY A 64 -7.27 -2.69 4.78
N PRO A 65 -6.53 -2.13 5.75
CA PRO A 65 -6.91 -2.19 7.15
C PRO A 65 -8.25 -1.44 7.36
N VAL A 66 -9.25 -2.16 7.89
CA VAL A 66 -10.60 -1.65 8.18
C VAL A 66 -10.78 -1.49 9.69
N GLY A 67 -10.29 -0.36 10.23
CA GLY A 67 -10.49 0.03 11.63
C GLY A 67 -10.27 -1.12 12.64
N ALA A 68 -11.10 -1.17 13.68
CA ALA A 68 -11.01 -2.21 14.72
C ALA A 68 -11.71 -3.54 14.34
N SER A 69 -12.41 -3.60 13.20
CA SER A 69 -13.17 -4.79 12.81
C SER A 69 -12.22 -5.87 12.28
N PRO A 70 -12.43 -7.16 12.60
CA PRO A 70 -11.75 -8.24 11.88
C PRO A 70 -12.09 -8.17 10.39
N SER A 71 -11.04 -8.11 9.57
CA SER A 71 -11.11 -8.28 8.12
C SER A 71 -10.64 -9.69 7.78
N PRO A 72 -11.28 -10.38 6.83
CA PRO A 72 -10.79 -11.66 6.33
C PRO A 72 -9.56 -11.52 5.41
N ALA A 73 -9.20 -10.29 5.00
CA ALA A 73 -8.06 -10.04 4.13
C ALA A 73 -6.74 -9.89 4.91
N VAL A 74 -5.68 -10.51 4.41
CA VAL A 74 -4.30 -10.34 4.88
C VAL A 74 -3.61 -9.28 4.01
N GLN A 75 -2.88 -8.37 4.63
CA GLN A 75 -2.16 -7.28 3.97
C GLN A 75 -0.68 -7.64 3.80
N GLY A 76 -0.04 -7.05 2.78
CA GLY A 76 1.41 -7.09 2.66
C GLY A 76 2.04 -6.11 3.64
N LEU A 77 3.06 -6.56 4.38
CA LEU A 77 3.83 -5.69 5.27
C LEU A 77 5.32 -5.87 4.98
N GLN A 78 5.96 -4.81 4.50
CA GLN A 78 7.40 -4.74 4.36
C GLN A 78 7.99 -4.09 5.61
N LEU A 79 8.53 -4.90 6.51
CA LEU A 79 9.18 -4.41 7.72
C LEU A 79 10.53 -3.75 7.40
N LEU A 80 10.84 -2.68 8.12
CA LEU A 80 12.18 -2.12 8.14
C LEU A 80 13.08 -2.99 9.03
N PRO A 81 14.38 -3.12 8.73
CA PRO A 81 15.31 -3.85 9.60
C PRO A 81 15.36 -3.28 11.02
N GLU A 82 15.22 -1.96 11.15
CA GLU A 82 15.10 -1.24 12.41
C GLU A 82 14.02 -0.16 12.27
N ALA A 83 13.35 0.14 13.37
CA ALA A 83 12.32 1.16 13.40
C ALA A 83 12.94 2.56 13.21
N VAL A 84 12.33 3.38 12.34
CA VAL A 84 12.86 4.70 11.96
C VAL A 84 12.00 5.80 12.54
N GLN A 85 12.63 6.78 13.20
CA GLN A 85 11.95 7.98 13.67
C GLN A 85 11.63 8.90 12.48
N VAL A 86 10.34 9.14 12.25
CA VAL A 86 9.83 9.94 11.15
C VAL A 86 9.33 11.28 11.71
N ARG A 87 9.74 12.38 11.07
CA ARG A 87 9.24 13.73 11.37
C ARG A 87 8.11 14.11 10.41
N PRO A 88 7.24 15.07 10.77
CA PRO A 88 6.31 15.67 9.81
C PRO A 88 7.07 16.19 8.59
N ASN A 89 6.48 16.04 7.41
CA ASN A 89 7.05 16.40 6.11
C ASN A 89 8.28 15.58 5.68
N ALA A 90 8.62 14.49 6.37
CA ALA A 90 9.56 13.51 5.83
C ALA A 90 8.93 12.83 4.62
N GLU A 91 9.74 12.56 3.60
CA GLU A 91 9.27 12.00 2.32
C GLU A 91 9.80 10.59 2.14
N CYS A 92 9.03 9.77 1.43
CA CYS A 92 9.46 8.46 0.96
C CYS A 92 8.90 8.25 -0.44
N THR A 93 9.72 7.70 -1.33
CA THR A 93 9.31 7.30 -2.67
C THR A 93 9.06 5.80 -2.68
N LEU A 94 7.84 5.42 -3.03
CA LEU A 94 7.41 4.06 -3.26
C LEU A 94 7.50 3.77 -4.76
N SER A 95 7.89 2.55 -5.10
CA SER A 95 7.89 2.05 -6.48
C SER A 95 7.30 0.65 -6.51
N ALA A 96 6.53 0.33 -7.54
CA ALA A 96 6.01 -1.01 -7.75
C ALA A 96 6.05 -1.39 -9.22
N PHE A 97 6.15 -2.70 -9.46
CA PHE A 97 6.09 -3.31 -10.78
C PHE A 97 5.23 -4.55 -10.71
N TRP A 98 4.40 -4.77 -11.74
CA TRP A 98 3.62 -5.96 -11.95
C TRP A 98 3.98 -6.58 -13.29
N ASP A 99 4.23 -7.88 -13.32
CA ASP A 99 4.53 -8.63 -14.53
C ASP A 99 3.32 -9.43 -14.99
N SER A 100 2.82 -9.13 -16.18
CA SER A 100 1.68 -9.83 -16.77
C SER A 100 1.96 -11.25 -17.20
N GLU A 101 3.23 -11.62 -17.42
CA GLU A 101 3.60 -12.97 -17.84
C GLU A 101 3.61 -13.95 -16.67
N THR A 102 4.05 -13.50 -15.50
CA THR A 102 4.18 -14.32 -14.29
C THR A 102 3.03 -14.12 -13.30
N GLY A 103 2.36 -12.96 -13.35
CA GLY A 103 1.40 -12.53 -12.35
C GLY A 103 2.03 -12.00 -11.06
N GLU A 104 3.35 -11.88 -10.99
CA GLU A 104 4.07 -11.41 -9.81
C GLU A 104 4.07 -9.89 -9.71
N ALA A 105 4.09 -9.39 -8.46
CA ALA A 105 4.23 -7.98 -8.15
C ALA A 105 5.42 -7.76 -7.21
N TRP A 106 6.19 -6.72 -7.47
CA TRP A 106 7.26 -6.24 -6.62
C TRP A 106 6.97 -4.83 -6.16
N ALA A 107 7.30 -4.55 -4.91
CA ALA A 107 7.27 -3.22 -4.34
C ALA A 107 8.60 -2.94 -3.64
N GLY A 108 8.99 -1.67 -3.66
CA GLY A 108 10.19 -1.17 -3.02
C GLY A 108 9.98 0.27 -2.59
N PHE A 109 10.90 0.75 -1.76
CA PHE A 109 10.87 2.12 -1.27
C PHE A 109 12.28 2.69 -1.16
N SER A 110 12.35 4.01 -1.20
CA SER A 110 13.56 4.80 -0.91
C SER A 110 13.15 6.04 -0.12
N ALA A 111 14.00 6.46 0.82
CA ALA A 111 13.77 7.59 1.71
C ALA A 111 15.02 8.46 1.79
#